data_AF-A0AAV4F5L4-F1
#
_entry.id   AF-A0AAV4F5L4-F1
#
_cell.length_a   1.000
_cell.length_b   1.000
_cell.length_c   1.000
_cell.angle_alpha   90.00
_cell.angle_beta   90.00
_cell.angle_gamma   90.00
#
_symmetry.space_group_name_H-M   'P 1'
#
loop_
_entity.id
_entity.type
_entity.pdbx_description
1 polymer ?
#
loop_
_entity_poly.entity_id
_entity_poly.type
_entity_poly.pdbx_seq_one_letter_code
_entity_poly.pdbx_strand_id
1 'polypeptide(L)'
;MPFCTECQRGLYGVNCSQLCSKYCSDAVCDAVTGICLGCLKGFQGDLCLEIVVVVVVVVEVATAVAVVICGNGNSSSSTSSS
;
A
#
# COMPACT_ATOMS: atom_id res chain seq x y z
N MET A 1 29.27 14.77 -9.65
CA MET A 1 28.98 14.33 -11.04
C MET A 1 27.57 13.77 -11.05
N PRO A 2 26.56 14.42 -11.68
CA PRO A 2 25.23 13.87 -11.76
C PRO A 2 25.06 13.15 -13.10
N PHE A 3 24.97 11.81 -13.09
CA PHE A 3 24.55 11.03 -14.25
C PHE A 3 23.01 11.05 -14.29
N CYS A 4 22.44 12.14 -14.80
CA CYS A 4 21.01 12.19 -15.11
C CYS A 4 20.74 11.42 -16.40
N THR A 5 20.86 10.09 -16.35
CA THR A 5 20.28 9.24 -17.40
C THR A 5 18.79 9.22 -17.15
N GLU A 6 18.02 10.10 -17.80
CA GLU A 6 16.57 10.12 -17.65
C GLU A 6 15.98 8.91 -18.40
N CYS A 7 15.76 7.82 -17.68
CA CYS A 7 14.98 6.69 -18.17
C CYS A 7 13.49 6.92 -17.90
N GLN A 8 12.65 6.43 -18.82
CA GLN A 8 11.21 6.41 -18.58
C GLN A 8 10.93 5.62 -17.28
N ARG A 9 9.92 6.06 -16.52
CA ARG A 9 9.53 5.37 -15.27
C ARG A 9 9.39 3.87 -15.49
N GLY A 10 9.98 3.10 -14.60
CA GLY A 10 10.02 1.65 -14.69
C GLY A 10 11.19 1.07 -15.48
N LEU A 11 12.15 1.87 -15.95
CA LEU A 11 13.34 1.40 -16.66
C LEU A 11 14.64 1.96 -16.07
N TYR A 12 15.72 1.19 -16.16
CA TYR A 12 17.07 1.56 -15.72
C TYR A 12 18.17 0.88 -16.57
N GLY A 13 19.41 1.27 -16.30
CA GLY A 13 20.61 0.70 -16.91
C GLY A 13 20.96 1.32 -18.26
N VAL A 14 21.96 0.73 -18.93
CA VAL A 14 22.41 1.21 -20.25
C VAL A 14 21.25 1.10 -21.24
N ASN A 15 20.94 2.24 -21.89
CA ASN A 15 19.83 2.35 -22.83
C ASN A 15 18.43 2.11 -22.23
N CYS A 16 18.26 2.18 -20.90
CA CYS A 16 16.96 1.91 -20.24
C CYS A 16 16.39 0.54 -20.63
N SER A 17 17.27 -0.45 -20.82
CA SER A 17 16.92 -1.80 -21.29
C SER A 17 16.44 -2.72 -20.17
N GLN A 18 16.64 -2.35 -18.90
CA GLN A 18 16.24 -3.14 -17.75
C GLN A 18 15.00 -2.55 -17.10
N LEU A 19 14.08 -3.42 -16.67
CA LEU A 19 12.88 -2.99 -15.96
C LEU A 19 13.14 -2.90 -14.47
N CYS A 20 12.71 -1.79 -13.86
CA CYS A 20 12.64 -1.67 -12.40
C CYS A 20 11.83 -2.84 -11.81
N SER A 21 12.15 -3.21 -10.57
CA SER A 21 11.36 -4.18 -9.84
C SER A 21 9.89 -3.74 -9.78
N LYS A 22 8.97 -4.67 -10.04
CA LYS A 22 7.52 -4.44 -9.91
C LYS A 22 7.13 -4.06 -8.47
N TYR A 23 7.99 -4.34 -7.51
CA TYR A 23 7.80 -4.08 -6.10
C TYR A 23 8.42 -2.76 -5.64
N CYS A 24 9.02 -1.95 -6.53
CA CYS A 24 9.34 -0.56 -6.21
C CYS A 24 8.05 0.25 -6.05
N SER A 25 8.02 1.16 -5.07
CA SER A 25 6.97 2.17 -4.94
C SER A 25 6.91 3.03 -6.21
N ASP A 26 5.68 3.23 -6.72
CA ASP A 26 5.40 3.98 -7.95
C ASP A 26 6.14 3.48 -9.20
N ALA A 27 6.70 2.26 -9.17
CA ALA A 27 7.60 1.72 -10.19
C ALA A 27 8.78 2.65 -10.51
N VAL A 28 9.23 3.44 -9.54
CA VAL A 28 10.37 4.36 -9.68
C VAL A 28 11.61 3.71 -9.08
N CYS A 29 12.66 3.59 -9.89
CA CYS A 29 13.98 3.18 -9.46
C CYS A 29 15.05 4.10 -10.03
N ASP A 30 16.22 4.09 -9.43
CA ASP A 30 17.38 4.84 -9.88
C ASP A 30 17.77 4.40 -11.30
N ALA A 31 17.85 5.34 -12.23
CA ALA A 31 18.04 5.02 -13.65
C ALA A 31 19.42 4.41 -13.97
N VAL A 32 20.39 4.51 -13.05
CA VAL A 32 21.74 3.97 -13.23
C VAL A 32 21.88 2.61 -12.55
N THR A 33 21.49 2.53 -11.28
CA THR A 33 21.71 1.37 -10.40
C THR A 33 20.51 0.42 -10.34
N GLY A 34 19.31 0.89 -10.67
CA GLY A 34 18.06 0.13 -10.55
C GLY A 34 17.51 0.07 -9.12
N ILE A 35 18.14 0.75 -8.17
CA ILE A 35 17.74 0.75 -6.75
C ILE A 35 16.41 1.49 -6.58
N CYS A 36 15.45 0.86 -5.90
CA CYS A 36 14.16 1.48 -5.65
C CYS A 36 14.29 2.58 -4.57
N LEU A 37 13.59 3.71 -4.75
CA LEU A 37 13.50 4.76 -3.71
C LEU A 37 12.68 4.32 -2.50
N GLY A 38 11.82 3.32 -2.69
CA GLY A 38 11.02 2.70 -1.64
C GLY A 38 10.40 1.40 -2.16
N CYS A 39 10.03 0.52 -1.23
CA CYS A 39 9.41 -0.76 -1.55
C CYS A 39 7.93 -0.76 -1.22
N LEU A 40 7.16 -1.51 -2.01
CA LEU A 40 5.79 -1.87 -1.65
C LEU A 40 5.77 -2.59 -0.30
N LYS A 41 4.71 -2.36 0.46
CA LYS A 41 4.47 -3.05 1.73
C LYS A 41 4.50 -4.57 1.47
N GLY A 42 5.40 -5.27 2.13
CA GLY A 42 5.63 -6.69 1.86
C GLY A 42 7.01 -7.01 1.32
N PHE A 43 7.80 -6.00 0.96
CA PHE A 43 9.07 -6.16 0.26
C PHE A 43 10.16 -5.27 0.87
N GLN A 44 11.42 -5.75 0.85
CA GLN A 44 12.61 -4.97 1.23
C GLN A 44 13.82 -5.24 0.32
N GLY A 45 14.93 -4.60 0.69
CA GLY A 45 16.21 -4.66 -0.02
C GLY A 45 16.30 -3.58 -1.09
N ASP A 46 17.50 -3.39 -1.65
CA ASP A 46 17.76 -2.32 -2.63
C ASP A 46 16.88 -2.43 -3.90
N LEU A 47 16.45 -3.66 -4.24
CA LEU A 47 15.60 -3.94 -5.40
C LEU A 47 14.18 -4.38 -5.02
N CYS A 48 13.81 -4.33 -3.74
CA CYS A 48 12.49 -4.77 -3.25
C CYS A 48 12.14 -6.22 -3.65
N LEU A 49 13.14 -7.10 -3.76
CA LEU A 49 12.94 -8.50 -4.16
C LEU A 49 12.79 -9.44 -2.95
N GLU A 50 13.11 -8.97 -1.75
CA GLU A 50 13.03 -9.76 -0.54
C GLU A 50 11.65 -9.62 0.09
N ILE A 51 10.94 -10.72 0.29
CA ILE A 51 9.58 -10.70 0.87
C ILE A 51 9.69 -10.51 2.38
N VAL A 52 9.15 -9.41 2.89
CA VAL A 52 8.95 -9.15 4.32
C VAL A 52 7.47 -9.23 4.59
N VAL A 53 7.00 -10.33 5.15
CA VAL A 53 5.60 -10.50 5.55
C VAL A 53 5.31 -9.46 6.63
N VAL A 54 4.90 -8.27 6.21
CA VAL A 54 4.29 -7.28 7.08
C VAL A 54 2.99 -7.97 7.41
N VAL A 55 3.00 -8.66 8.54
CA VAL A 55 1.82 -9.11 9.23
C VAL A 55 1.06 -7.82 9.53
N VAL A 56 0.36 -7.31 8.52
CA VAL A 56 -1.05 -7.03 8.64
C VAL A 56 -1.65 -8.35 9.13
N VAL A 57 -1.40 -8.65 10.41
CA VAL A 57 -2.51 -8.98 11.27
C VAL A 57 -3.49 -7.87 10.99
N VAL A 58 -4.31 -8.13 9.99
CA VAL A 58 -5.67 -7.68 9.91
C VAL A 58 -6.30 -8.13 11.24
N VAL A 59 -5.91 -7.48 12.33
CA VAL A 59 -6.80 -7.19 13.44
C VAL A 59 -7.80 -6.11 12.98
N GLU A 60 -8.02 -6.01 11.66
CA GLU A 60 -9.28 -5.67 11.01
C GLU A 60 -10.28 -6.84 11.08
N VAL A 61 -9.88 -7.98 11.63
CA VAL A 61 -10.80 -8.88 12.37
C VAL A 61 -10.83 -8.45 13.84
N ALA A 62 -10.97 -7.14 14.09
CA ALA A 62 -11.69 -6.73 15.28
C ALA A 62 -13.14 -7.06 15.00
N THR A 63 -13.55 -8.27 15.39
CA THR A 63 -14.95 -8.60 15.65
C THR A 63 -15.48 -7.65 16.72
N ALA A 64 -15.69 -6.37 16.38
CA ALA A 64 -16.48 -5.43 17.14
C ALA A 64 -17.92 -5.56 16.66
N VAL A 65 -18.42 -6.80 16.67
CA VAL A 65 -19.85 -7.05 16.74
C VAL A 65 -20.27 -6.55 18.13
N ALA A 66 -20.56 -5.26 18.23
CA ALA A 66 -21.33 -4.72 19.34
C ALA A 66 -22.80 -4.89 18.96
N VAL A 67 -23.39 -6.05 19.30
CA VAL A 67 -24.85 -6.16 19.36
C VAL A 67 -25.29 -5.24 20.50
N VAL A 68 -25.65 -4.00 20.18
CA VAL A 68 -26.42 -3.17 21.09
C VAL A 68 -27.84 -3.70 21.03
N ILE A 69 -28.19 -4.56 21.98
CA ILE A 69 -29.60 -4.83 22.29
C ILE A 69 -30.11 -3.52 22.89
N CYS A 70 -30.76 -2.66 22.09
CA CYS A 70 -31.49 -1.52 22.62
C CYS A 70 -32.59 -2.09 23.51
N GLY A 71 -32.33 -2.10 24.82
CA GLY A 71 -33.32 -2.40 25.84
C GLY A 71 -34.51 -1.46 25.68
N ASN A 72 -35.70 -2.00 25.98
CA ASN A 72 -36.98 -1.31 25.96
C ASN A 72 -36.93 0.00 26.75
N GLY A 73 -36.60 1.08 26.05
CA GLY A 73 -36.90 2.45 26.46
C GLY A 73 -38.26 2.80 25.91
N ASN A 74 -39.26 2.85 26.80
CA ASN A 74 -40.52 3.52 26.49
C ASN A 74 -40.20 4.99 26.22
N SER A 75 -40.22 5.39 24.95
CA SER A 75 -40.10 6.78 24.53
C SER A 75 -41.15 7.00 23.45
N SER A 76 -42.31 7.46 23.93
CA SER A 76 -43.42 7.92 23.12
C SER A 76 -42.96 9.09 22.26
N SER A 77 -42.96 8.92 20.94
CA SER A 77 -42.79 10.01 19.97
C SER A 77 -43.59 9.70 18.71
N SER A 78 -44.87 10.05 18.78
CA SER A 78 -45.79 10.52 17.72
C SER A 78 -45.47 10.18 16.27
N THR A 79 -46.18 9.21 15.70
CA THR A 79 -46.38 9.11 14.24
C THR A 79 -47.38 10.18 13.80
N SER A 80 -46.93 11.11 12.95
CA SER A 80 -47.84 11.90 12.11
C SER A 80 -48.46 10.95 11.09
N SER A 81 -49.74 10.65 11.24
CA SER A 81 -50.54 9.93 10.25
C SER A 81 -51.69 10.84 9.84
N SER A 82 -51.77 11.14 8.54
CA SER A 82 -52.87 11.83 7.90
C SER A 82 -54.19 11.08 8.03
#